data_AF-A0A409WKS4-F1
#
_entry.id   AF-A0A409WKS4-F1
#
_cell.length_a   1.000
_cell.length_b   1.000
_cell.length_c   1.000
_cell.angle_alpha   90.00
_cell.angle_beta   90.00
_cell.angle_gamma   90.00
#
_symmetry.space_group_name_H-M   'P 1'
#
loop_
_entity.id
_entity.type
_entity.pdbx_description
1 polymer ?
#
loop_
_entity_poly.entity_id
_entity_poly.type
_entity_poly.pdbx_seq_one_letter_code
_entity_poly.pdbx_strand_id
1 'polypeptide(L)'
;MPLPYRPILFTFSVLVASLCYFVSRSSHYESFYKRDVEAIQSNAQVSPSNSSNNATDLCANPPRGHCEFYRACLESKFHCGPDGYPLGYGEKFCQKFQADQAELSTAGREWMLDTMQCLQRALVPEAESPTGADQAKSCDDLKEKAFASHAPCYIDNGLCTLSPVDWEHIVAIIGLQTLLGSWDALKETLEAAEGCLYFYAFLVASKL
;
A
#
# COMPACT_ATOMS: atom_id res chain seq x y z
N MET A 1 14.18 -43.47 -7.09
CA MET A 1 13.13 -43.46 -6.05
C MET A 1 13.08 -42.06 -5.46
N PRO A 2 12.08 -41.21 -5.76
CA PRO A 2 11.92 -39.92 -5.11
C PRO A 2 10.96 -40.05 -3.92
N LEU A 3 11.31 -39.40 -2.81
CA LEU A 3 10.48 -39.27 -1.62
C LEU A 3 9.30 -38.30 -1.87
N PRO A 4 8.13 -38.50 -1.23
CA PRO A 4 6.99 -37.61 -1.40
C PRO A 4 7.15 -36.34 -0.54
N TYR A 5 7.25 -35.19 -1.20
CA TYR A 5 7.06 -33.89 -0.58
C TYR A 5 5.56 -33.70 -0.30
N ARG A 6 5.16 -33.66 0.97
CA ARG A 6 3.82 -33.27 1.41
C ARG A 6 3.86 -31.83 1.97
N PRO A 7 2.81 -31.02 1.76
CA PRO A 7 2.93 -29.56 1.70
C PRO A 7 2.75 -28.90 3.07
N ILE A 8 3.66 -27.97 3.39
CA ILE A 8 3.53 -27.01 4.51
C ILE A 8 2.61 -25.83 4.11
N LEU A 9 2.18 -25.75 2.84
CA LEU A 9 1.31 -24.70 2.29
C LEU A 9 -0.16 -24.75 2.76
N PHE A 10 -0.60 -25.83 3.41
CA PHE A 10 -2.01 -25.98 3.80
C PHE A 10 -2.36 -25.37 5.17
N THR A 11 -1.39 -25.02 6.02
CA THR A 11 -1.66 -24.59 7.40
C THR A 11 -1.69 -23.07 7.58
N PHE A 12 -1.00 -22.29 6.74
CA PHE A 12 -0.98 -20.83 6.84
C PHE A 12 -2.20 -20.16 6.21
N SER A 13 -2.69 -20.64 5.06
CA SER A 13 -3.96 -20.16 4.48
C SER A 13 -5.15 -20.42 5.40
N VAL A 14 -5.11 -21.49 6.18
CA VAL A 14 -6.17 -21.80 7.15
C VAL A 14 -6.14 -20.84 8.33
N LEU A 15 -4.97 -20.38 8.79
CA LEU A 15 -4.88 -19.44 9.92
C LEU A 15 -5.36 -18.03 9.55
N VAL A 16 -4.97 -17.50 8.40
CA VAL A 16 -5.43 -16.19 7.90
C VAL A 16 -6.92 -16.25 7.55
N ALA A 17 -7.37 -17.30 6.85
CA ALA A 17 -8.79 -17.49 6.55
C ALA A 17 -9.63 -17.73 7.82
N SER A 18 -9.09 -18.37 8.86
CA SER A 18 -9.81 -18.59 10.13
C SER A 18 -9.94 -17.31 10.96
N LEU A 19 -8.92 -16.45 10.95
CA LEU A 19 -8.99 -15.12 11.55
C LEU A 19 -10.01 -14.22 10.81
N CYS A 20 -10.00 -14.23 9.47
CA CYS A 20 -10.99 -13.52 8.66
C CYS A 20 -12.42 -14.08 8.84
N TYR A 21 -12.58 -15.40 8.90
CA TYR A 21 -13.88 -16.06 9.12
C TYR A 21 -14.48 -15.72 10.49
N PHE A 22 -13.67 -15.66 11.55
CA PHE A 22 -14.14 -15.30 12.89
C PHE A 22 -14.67 -13.86 12.97
N VAL A 23 -14.05 -12.93 12.23
CA VAL A 23 -14.47 -11.52 12.18
C VAL A 23 -15.77 -11.34 11.38
N SER A 24 -15.92 -12.08 10.27
CA SER A 24 -17.11 -12.04 9.40
C SER A 24 -18.41 -12.53 10.06
N ARG A 25 -18.32 -13.26 11.18
CA ARG A 25 -19.47 -13.85 11.88
C ARG A 25 -19.91 -13.05 13.12
N SER A 26 -19.28 -11.91 13.40
CA SER A 26 -19.67 -11.04 14.51
C SER A 26 -20.88 -10.16 14.14
N SER A 27 -21.88 -10.11 15.01
CA SER A 27 -23.16 -9.43 14.80
C SER A 27 -23.08 -7.89 14.68
N HIS A 28 -21.89 -7.31 14.83
CA HIS A 28 -21.68 -5.86 14.76
C HIS A 28 -21.41 -5.34 13.33
N TYR A 29 -20.93 -6.20 12.42
CA TYR A 29 -20.56 -5.84 11.04
C TYR A 29 -21.77 -5.44 10.18
N GLU A 30 -22.85 -6.23 10.23
CA GLU A 30 -24.11 -6.01 9.49
C GLU A 30 -24.74 -4.62 9.73
N SER A 31 -24.62 -4.09 10.96
CA SER A 31 -25.26 -2.81 11.32
C SER A 31 -24.50 -1.56 10.84
N PHE A 32 -23.20 -1.71 10.56
CA PHE A 32 -22.33 -0.61 10.15
C PHE A 32 -22.35 -0.44 8.62
N TYR A 33 -22.27 -1.56 7.88
CA TYR A 33 -22.31 -1.57 6.41
C TYR A 33 -23.55 -0.89 5.80
N LYS A 34 -24.72 -1.05 6.44
CA LYS A 34 -25.98 -0.50 5.93
C LYS A 34 -26.12 1.01 6.10
N ARG A 35 -25.29 1.66 6.94
CA ARG A 35 -25.40 3.09 7.25
C ARG A 35 -24.65 3.99 6.26
N ASP A 36 -23.58 3.49 5.65
CA ASP A 36 -22.64 4.34 4.90
C ASP A 36 -22.92 4.39 3.38
N VAL A 37 -23.82 3.54 2.88
CA VAL A 37 -24.19 3.49 1.45
C VAL A 37 -25.05 4.70 1.01
N GLU A 38 -25.76 5.35 1.92
CA GLU A 38 -26.70 6.45 1.58
C GLU A 38 -26.04 7.84 1.55
N ALA A 39 -24.75 7.98 1.91
CA ALA A 39 -24.13 9.29 2.15
C ALA A 39 -23.18 9.83 1.06
N ILE A 40 -22.86 9.08 -0.01
CA ILE A 40 -21.70 9.41 -0.88
C ILE A 40 -22.09 9.97 -2.28
N GLN A 41 -23.37 10.14 -2.60
CA GLN A 41 -23.81 10.51 -3.96
C GLN A 41 -23.96 12.02 -4.27
N SER A 42 -23.09 12.94 -3.80
CA SER A 42 -23.33 14.37 -4.15
C SER A 42 -22.16 15.36 -4.22
N ASN A 43 -20.95 15.02 -4.67
CA ASN A 43 -20.13 16.08 -5.30
C ASN A 43 -18.93 15.60 -6.14
N ALA A 44 -19.04 15.75 -7.46
CA ALA A 44 -17.92 15.66 -8.39
C ALA A 44 -18.02 16.80 -9.43
N GLN A 45 -17.23 17.85 -9.25
CA GLN A 45 -16.92 18.84 -10.28
C GLN A 45 -15.47 19.32 -10.08
N VAL A 46 -14.58 18.98 -11.02
CA VAL A 46 -13.25 19.60 -11.19
C VAL A 46 -13.16 20.14 -12.62
N SER A 47 -12.62 21.34 -12.79
CA SER A 47 -12.29 21.98 -14.07
C SER A 47 -10.83 22.47 -14.08
N PRO A 48 -10.20 22.73 -15.26
CA PRO A 48 -8.81 22.34 -15.51
C PRO A 48 -7.72 23.44 -15.53
N SER A 49 -6.52 23.01 -15.09
CA SER A 49 -5.13 23.27 -15.53
C SER A 49 -4.53 24.69 -15.62
N ASN A 50 -3.28 24.84 -15.12
CA ASN A 50 -2.25 25.63 -15.81
C ASN A 50 -0.84 25.03 -15.63
N SER A 51 -0.14 24.83 -16.74
CA SER A 51 1.03 23.94 -16.88
C SER A 51 2.30 24.75 -17.18
N SER A 52 3.10 25.00 -16.14
CA SER A 52 4.54 25.37 -16.23
C SER A 52 5.27 25.39 -14.88
N ASN A 53 4.55 25.16 -13.76
CA ASN A 53 5.10 24.98 -12.39
C ASN A 53 5.08 23.51 -11.93
N ASN A 54 4.82 22.58 -12.85
CA ASN A 54 4.23 21.28 -12.55
C ASN A 54 5.24 20.22 -12.05
N ALA A 55 6.51 20.30 -12.47
CA ALA A 55 7.52 19.31 -12.07
C ALA A 55 8.04 19.55 -10.64
N THR A 56 8.29 20.80 -10.26
CA THR A 56 8.76 21.15 -8.93
C THR A 56 7.66 20.94 -7.88
N ASP A 57 6.41 21.21 -8.23
CA ASP A 57 5.24 20.95 -7.37
C ASP A 57 4.99 19.43 -7.20
N LEU A 58 5.12 18.63 -8.26
CA LEU A 58 4.95 17.17 -8.20
C LEU A 58 5.94 16.49 -7.24
N CYS A 59 7.21 16.91 -7.24
CA CYS A 59 8.25 16.28 -6.44
C CYS A 59 8.21 16.70 -4.97
N ALA A 60 7.68 17.88 -4.67
CA ALA A 60 7.47 18.39 -3.31
C ALA A 60 6.13 17.92 -2.71
N ASN A 61 5.11 17.81 -3.56
CA ASN A 61 3.73 17.55 -3.17
C ASN A 61 3.05 16.60 -4.16
N PRO A 62 3.34 15.29 -4.08
CA PRO A 62 2.75 14.29 -4.98
C PRO A 62 1.21 14.28 -4.87
N PRO A 63 0.49 14.46 -5.99
CA PRO A 63 -0.96 14.44 -6.01
C PRO A 63 -1.52 13.08 -5.58
N ARG A 64 -2.65 13.11 -4.87
CA ARG A 64 -3.36 11.89 -4.46
C ARG A 64 -3.78 11.08 -5.67
N GLY A 65 -3.56 9.77 -5.62
CA GLY A 65 -3.95 8.85 -6.70
C GLY A 65 -3.24 9.09 -8.03
N HIS A 66 -2.04 9.66 -8.03
CA HIS A 66 -1.17 9.79 -9.21
C HIS A 66 0.10 8.96 -9.02
N CYS A 67 0.77 8.57 -10.10
CA CYS A 67 1.94 7.66 -10.06
C CYS A 67 3.21 8.29 -10.65
N GLU A 68 3.09 9.47 -11.26
CA GLU A 68 4.14 10.13 -12.01
C GLU A 68 5.34 10.51 -11.14
N PHE A 69 5.14 10.68 -9.82
CA PHE A 69 6.21 10.95 -8.85
C PHE A 69 7.40 9.99 -9.00
N TYR A 70 7.12 8.68 -9.13
CA TYR A 70 8.17 7.67 -9.21
C TYR A 70 9.08 7.88 -10.41
N ARG A 71 8.51 8.15 -11.59
CA ARG A 71 9.28 8.33 -12.83
C ARG A 71 9.86 9.74 -12.95
N ALA A 72 9.05 10.76 -12.67
CA ALA A 72 9.42 12.15 -12.92
C ALA A 72 10.36 12.73 -11.85
N CYS A 73 10.36 12.18 -10.63
CA CYS A 73 11.11 12.71 -9.50
C CYS A 73 12.20 11.76 -9.01
N LEU A 74 11.88 10.48 -8.78
CA LEU A 74 12.85 9.52 -8.28
C LEU A 74 13.72 8.94 -9.41
N GLU A 75 13.12 8.39 -10.46
CA GLU A 75 13.90 7.80 -11.55
C GLU A 75 14.73 8.83 -12.32
N SER A 76 14.17 10.01 -12.59
CA SER A 76 14.91 11.12 -13.25
C SER A 76 16.18 11.55 -12.50
N LYS A 77 16.25 11.23 -11.21
CA LYS A 77 17.34 11.61 -10.32
C LYS A 77 18.29 10.45 -10.06
N PHE A 78 17.76 9.31 -9.64
CA PHE A 78 18.54 8.16 -9.22
C PHE A 78 18.94 7.23 -10.38
N HIS A 79 18.20 7.25 -11.50
CA HIS A 79 18.48 6.44 -12.68
C HIS A 79 18.65 4.94 -12.37
N CYS A 80 17.76 4.39 -11.54
CA CYS A 80 17.88 3.01 -11.06
C CYS A 80 17.49 1.97 -12.10
N GLY A 81 16.92 2.40 -13.23
CA GLY A 81 16.54 1.54 -14.34
C GLY A 81 15.23 0.79 -14.10
N PRO A 82 14.82 -0.04 -15.08
CA PRO A 82 13.52 -0.68 -15.08
C PRO A 82 13.30 -1.68 -13.94
N ASP A 83 14.39 -2.27 -13.42
CA ASP A 83 14.35 -3.22 -12.30
C ASP A 83 14.53 -2.53 -10.93
N GLY A 84 14.87 -1.23 -10.94
CA GLY A 84 15.05 -0.43 -9.74
C GLY A 84 13.71 -0.12 -9.05
N TYR A 85 13.78 0.26 -7.77
CA TYR A 85 12.57 0.53 -6.99
C TYR A 85 11.59 1.52 -7.65
N PRO A 86 12.01 2.69 -8.19
CA PRO A 86 11.08 3.67 -8.74
C PRO A 86 10.16 3.09 -9.82
N LEU A 87 10.73 2.43 -10.83
CA LEU A 87 9.97 1.89 -11.96
C LEU A 87 9.48 0.46 -11.72
N GLY A 88 10.38 -0.41 -11.26
CA GLY A 88 10.15 -1.86 -11.14
C GLY A 88 9.24 -2.26 -9.98
N TYR A 89 9.05 -1.37 -9.01
CA TYR A 89 8.19 -1.61 -7.85
C TYR A 89 7.17 -0.48 -7.63
N GLY A 90 7.63 0.73 -7.31
CA GLY A 90 6.79 1.87 -6.94
C GLY A 90 5.75 2.22 -8.00
N GLU A 91 6.19 2.64 -9.19
CA GLU A 91 5.30 3.00 -10.29
C GLU A 91 4.44 1.81 -10.74
N LYS A 92 5.06 0.63 -10.88
CA LYS A 92 4.40 -0.60 -11.29
C LYS A 92 3.20 -0.95 -10.42
N PHE A 93 3.36 -0.98 -9.09
CA PHE A 93 2.25 -1.31 -8.19
C PHE A 93 1.26 -0.16 -8.03
N CYS A 94 1.73 1.08 -8.05
CA CYS A 94 0.86 2.26 -8.09
C CYS A 94 -0.13 2.18 -9.26
N GLN A 95 0.35 1.88 -10.47
CA GLN A 95 -0.49 1.75 -11.66
C GLN A 95 -1.44 0.55 -11.60
N LYS A 96 -0.98 -0.59 -11.06
CA LYS A 96 -1.85 -1.74 -10.84
C LYS A 96 -3.01 -1.43 -9.89
N PHE A 97 -2.73 -0.77 -8.77
CA PHE A 97 -3.76 -0.33 -7.83
C PHE A 97 -4.77 0.62 -8.50
N GLN A 98 -4.30 1.60 -9.29
CA GLN A 98 -5.20 2.46 -10.07
C GLN A 98 -6.08 1.70 -11.06
N ALA A 99 -5.52 0.69 -11.74
CA ALA A 99 -6.24 -0.10 -12.73
C ALA A 99 -7.34 -0.96 -12.10
N ASP A 100 -7.05 -1.56 -10.94
CA ASP A 100 -7.93 -2.52 -10.27
C ASP A 100 -8.75 -1.88 -9.13
N GLN A 101 -8.71 -0.55 -8.97
CA GLN A 101 -9.38 0.17 -7.88
C GLN A 101 -10.88 -0.10 -7.79
N ALA A 102 -11.54 -0.44 -8.91
CA ALA A 102 -12.98 -0.71 -8.96
C ALA A 102 -13.38 -2.01 -8.23
N GLU A 103 -12.43 -2.91 -8.00
CA GLU A 103 -12.63 -4.16 -7.26
C GLU A 103 -12.63 -3.94 -5.74
N LEU A 104 -12.12 -2.80 -5.28
CA LEU A 104 -12.12 -2.44 -3.87
C LEU A 104 -13.45 -1.80 -3.46
N SER A 105 -13.84 -2.01 -2.21
CA SER A 105 -14.93 -1.28 -1.57
C SER A 105 -14.62 0.22 -1.53
N THR A 106 -15.60 1.05 -1.18
CA THR A 106 -15.33 2.49 -0.99
C THR A 106 -14.26 2.73 0.08
N ALA A 107 -14.30 2.00 1.20
CA ALA A 107 -13.26 2.10 2.22
C ALA A 107 -11.89 1.62 1.71
N GLY A 108 -11.85 0.52 0.95
CA GLY A 108 -10.63 0.00 0.34
C GLY A 108 -10.01 0.99 -0.65
N ARG A 109 -10.83 1.68 -1.47
CA ARG A 109 -10.35 2.72 -2.40
C ARG A 109 -9.78 3.94 -1.68
N GLU A 110 -10.43 4.41 -0.61
CA GLU A 110 -9.90 5.52 0.19
C GLU A 110 -8.55 5.13 0.82
N TRP A 111 -8.48 3.96 1.46
CA TRP A 111 -7.23 3.42 2.00
C TRP A 111 -6.13 3.34 0.94
N MET A 112 -6.45 2.83 -0.26
CA MET A 112 -5.51 2.69 -1.37
C MET A 112 -4.95 4.06 -1.79
N LEU A 113 -5.82 5.04 -2.03
CA LEU A 113 -5.42 6.38 -2.47
C LEU A 113 -4.58 7.11 -1.42
N ASP A 114 -4.93 6.97 -0.14
CA ASP A 114 -4.20 7.60 0.96
C ASP A 114 -2.84 6.93 1.20
N THR A 115 -2.81 5.60 1.12
CA THR A 115 -1.57 4.80 1.16
C THR A 115 -0.63 5.17 0.02
N MET A 116 -1.14 5.24 -1.22
CA MET A 116 -0.35 5.65 -2.38
C MET A 116 0.30 7.02 -2.18
N GLN A 117 -0.45 7.99 -1.67
CA GLN A 117 0.09 9.32 -1.40
C GLN A 117 1.10 9.31 -0.23
N CYS A 118 0.82 8.56 0.84
CA CYS A 118 1.71 8.41 1.99
C CYS A 118 3.09 7.89 1.57
N LEU A 119 3.12 6.81 0.77
CA LEU A 119 4.35 6.21 0.25
C LEU A 119 5.18 7.20 -0.57
N GLN A 120 4.52 8.01 -1.42
CA GLN A 120 5.23 9.02 -2.22
C GLN A 120 5.75 10.16 -1.35
N ARG A 121 4.95 10.64 -0.39
CA ARG A 121 5.36 11.69 0.55
C ARG A 121 6.55 11.28 1.42
N ALA A 122 6.63 10.02 1.83
CA ALA A 122 7.78 9.49 2.57
C ALA A 122 9.10 9.62 1.78
N LEU A 123 9.03 9.68 0.44
CA LEU A 123 10.18 9.77 -0.45
C LEU A 123 10.42 11.19 -1.01
N VAL A 124 9.59 12.17 -0.67
CA VAL A 124 9.80 13.58 -1.05
C VAL A 124 11.19 14.11 -0.65
N PRO A 125 11.72 13.82 0.57
CA PRO A 125 13.08 14.25 0.91
C PRO A 125 14.14 13.71 -0.06
N GLU A 126 13.94 12.49 -0.57
CA GLU A 126 14.84 11.88 -1.55
C GLU A 126 14.68 12.49 -2.94
N ALA A 127 13.46 12.88 -3.32
CA ALA A 127 13.19 13.60 -4.57
C ALA A 127 13.78 15.02 -4.55
N GLU A 128 13.69 15.75 -3.44
CA GLU A 128 14.08 17.17 -3.35
C GLU A 128 15.55 17.41 -2.97
N SER A 129 16.26 16.40 -2.46
CA SER A 129 17.69 16.53 -2.08
C SER A 129 18.55 17.14 -3.22
N PRO A 130 19.50 18.05 -2.97
CA PRO A 130 20.32 18.61 -4.05
C PRO A 130 21.11 17.51 -4.79
N THR A 131 21.07 17.52 -6.12
CA THR A 131 21.93 16.68 -6.96
C THR A 131 23.39 17.06 -6.70
N GLY A 132 24.16 16.15 -6.10
CA GLY A 132 25.55 16.42 -5.73
C GLY A 132 25.87 16.42 -4.23
N ALA A 133 24.86 16.57 -3.35
CA ALA A 133 25.10 16.65 -1.90
C ALA A 133 25.47 15.29 -1.30
N ASP A 134 24.99 14.19 -1.89
CA ASP A 134 25.29 12.80 -1.53
C ASP A 134 25.29 11.95 -2.81
N GLN A 135 26.31 12.08 -3.67
CA GLN A 135 26.41 11.38 -4.97
C GLN A 135 26.46 9.84 -4.89
N ALA A 136 26.27 9.27 -3.70
CA ALA A 136 26.21 7.84 -3.44
C ALA A 136 24.99 7.44 -2.59
N LYS A 137 23.84 8.13 -2.66
CA LYS A 137 22.60 7.44 -2.31
C LYS A 137 22.33 6.42 -3.40
N SER A 138 22.68 5.18 -3.13
CA SER A 138 22.52 4.07 -4.06
C SER A 138 21.04 3.78 -4.27
N CYS A 139 20.72 3.12 -5.38
CA CYS A 139 19.39 2.58 -5.60
C CYS A 139 18.93 1.63 -4.48
N ASP A 140 19.89 1.00 -3.78
CA ASP A 140 19.63 0.15 -2.63
C ASP A 140 19.20 0.97 -1.41
N ASP A 141 19.85 2.11 -1.12
CA ASP A 141 19.45 3.00 -0.02
C ASP A 141 18.06 3.60 -0.26
N LEU A 142 17.77 4.00 -1.49
CA LEU A 142 16.44 4.49 -1.88
C LEU A 142 15.39 3.38 -1.68
N LYS A 143 15.71 2.16 -2.12
CA LYS A 143 14.85 1.00 -1.97
C LYS A 143 14.57 0.68 -0.50
N GLU A 144 15.60 0.68 0.35
CA GLU A 144 15.45 0.43 1.80
C GLU A 144 14.51 1.44 2.44
N LYS A 145 14.74 2.75 2.19
CA LYS A 145 13.87 3.83 2.69
C LYS A 145 12.44 3.68 2.22
N ALA A 146 12.27 3.30 0.96
CA ALA A 146 10.95 3.13 0.40
C ALA A 146 10.23 1.95 1.04
N PHE A 147 10.87 0.79 1.18
CA PHE A 147 10.28 -0.35 1.88
C PHE A 147 9.93 -0.03 3.32
N ALA A 148 10.82 0.62 4.08
CA ALA A 148 10.58 1.01 5.47
C ALA A 148 9.36 1.94 5.69
N SER A 149 8.84 2.57 4.63
CA SER A 149 7.62 3.38 4.70
C SER A 149 6.31 2.58 4.53
N HIS A 150 6.37 1.32 4.08
CA HIS A 150 5.17 0.56 3.72
C HIS A 150 4.32 0.22 4.93
N ALA A 151 4.86 -0.47 5.94
CA ALA A 151 4.07 -0.89 7.09
C ALA A 151 3.41 0.31 7.81
N PRO A 152 4.11 1.41 8.13
CA PRO A 152 3.47 2.60 8.70
C PRO A 152 2.38 3.17 7.81
N CYS A 153 2.65 3.39 6.51
CA CYS A 153 1.63 3.92 5.59
C CYS A 153 0.42 3.00 5.45
N TYR A 154 0.61 1.68 5.51
CA TYR A 154 -0.50 0.73 5.45
C TYR A 154 -1.38 0.80 6.69
N ILE A 155 -0.76 0.73 7.88
CA ILE A 155 -1.46 0.71 9.16
C ILE A 155 -2.15 2.06 9.42
N ASP A 156 -1.41 3.17 9.27
CA ASP A 156 -1.90 4.50 9.63
C ASP A 156 -3.07 4.97 8.75
N ASN A 157 -3.16 4.45 7.52
CA ASN A 157 -4.28 4.74 6.62
C ASN A 157 -5.45 3.75 6.76
N GLY A 158 -5.38 2.78 7.68
CA GLY A 158 -6.52 1.94 8.05
C GLY A 158 -6.56 0.53 7.46
N LEU A 159 -5.42 -0.05 7.06
CA LEU A 159 -5.37 -1.42 6.53
C LEU A 159 -6.08 -2.42 7.47
N CYS A 160 -5.90 -2.26 8.79
CA CYS A 160 -6.41 -3.17 9.80
C CYS A 160 -7.94 -3.13 10.00
N THR A 161 -8.63 -2.13 9.45
CA THR A 161 -10.09 -2.00 9.54
C THR A 161 -10.79 -2.34 8.22
N LEU A 162 -10.04 -2.67 7.17
CA LEU A 162 -10.59 -3.07 5.88
C LEU A 162 -11.37 -4.39 5.96
N SER A 163 -12.31 -4.55 5.03
CA SER A 163 -13.10 -5.77 4.92
C SER A 163 -12.25 -6.94 4.40
N PRO A 164 -12.62 -8.20 4.69
CA PRO A 164 -11.93 -9.36 4.13
C PRO A 164 -11.89 -9.36 2.59
N VAL A 165 -12.92 -8.85 1.93
CA VAL A 165 -12.98 -8.73 0.46
C VAL A 165 -11.90 -7.78 -0.04
N ASP A 166 -11.72 -6.62 0.60
CA ASP A 166 -10.63 -5.69 0.26
C ASP A 166 -9.26 -6.35 0.43
N TRP A 167 -9.06 -7.10 1.52
CA TRP A 167 -7.81 -7.85 1.75
C TRP A 167 -7.53 -8.88 0.65
N GLU A 168 -8.55 -9.63 0.21
CA GLU A 168 -8.42 -10.58 -0.90
C GLU A 168 -7.98 -9.88 -2.20
N HIS A 169 -8.60 -8.75 -2.54
CA HIS A 169 -8.24 -7.98 -3.73
C HIS A 169 -6.85 -7.34 -3.62
N ILE A 170 -6.47 -6.79 -2.47
CA ILE A 170 -5.13 -6.25 -2.23
C ILE A 170 -4.06 -7.32 -2.45
N VAL A 171 -4.26 -8.52 -1.89
CA VAL A 171 -3.34 -9.66 -2.09
C VAL A 171 -3.31 -10.10 -3.56
N ALA A 172 -4.44 -10.04 -4.27
CA ALA A 172 -4.48 -10.37 -5.69
C ALA A 172 -3.70 -9.37 -6.56
N ILE A 173 -3.83 -8.06 -6.29
CA ILE A 173 -3.14 -6.97 -7.01
C ILE A 173 -1.62 -7.09 -6.87
N ILE A 174 -1.16 -7.24 -5.62
CA ILE A 174 0.27 -7.33 -5.30
C ILE A 174 0.83 -8.69 -5.75
N GLY A 175 0.06 -9.75 -5.50
CA GLY A 175 0.46 -11.14 -5.71
C GLY A 175 1.29 -11.68 -4.54
N LEU A 176 0.93 -12.88 -4.07
CA LEU A 176 1.60 -13.54 -2.93
C LEU A 176 3.10 -13.75 -3.17
N GLN A 177 3.49 -14.02 -4.42
CA GLN A 177 4.90 -14.17 -4.80
C GLN A 177 5.70 -12.88 -4.66
N THR A 178 5.06 -11.71 -4.75
CA THR A 178 5.75 -10.43 -4.54
C THR A 178 5.78 -10.08 -3.05
N LEU A 179 4.68 -10.30 -2.31
CA LEU A 179 4.64 -10.12 -0.85
C LEU A 179 5.71 -10.94 -0.12
N LEU A 180 6.07 -12.11 -0.65
CA LEU A 180 7.07 -13.01 -0.07
C LEU A 180 8.33 -13.13 -0.95
N GLY A 181 8.46 -12.28 -1.98
CA GLY A 181 9.45 -12.43 -3.05
C GLY A 181 10.83 -11.86 -2.73
N SER A 182 10.92 -10.98 -1.74
CA SER A 182 12.18 -10.45 -1.21
C SER A 182 12.13 -10.43 0.32
N TRP A 183 13.29 -10.32 0.96
CA TRP A 183 13.35 -10.11 2.41
C TRP A 183 12.53 -8.87 2.75
N ASP A 184 12.83 -7.73 2.14
CA ASP A 184 12.16 -6.46 2.41
C ASP A 184 10.62 -6.57 2.32
N ALA A 185 10.07 -7.19 1.27
CA ALA A 185 8.63 -7.36 1.11
C ALA A 185 8.01 -8.27 2.19
N LEU A 186 8.74 -9.32 2.59
CA LEU A 186 8.33 -10.20 3.69
C LEU A 186 8.34 -9.47 5.03
N LYS A 187 9.32 -8.60 5.28
CA LYS A 187 9.41 -7.78 6.49
C LYS A 187 8.19 -6.88 6.63
N GLU A 188 7.87 -6.13 5.58
CA GLU A 188 6.74 -5.20 5.58
C GLU A 188 5.41 -5.94 5.78
N THR A 189 5.27 -7.12 5.16
CA THR A 189 4.09 -7.97 5.37
C THR A 189 3.96 -8.42 6.83
N LEU A 190 5.06 -8.81 7.47
CA LEU A 190 5.08 -9.23 8.88
C LEU A 190 4.82 -8.06 9.84
N GLU A 191 5.41 -6.90 9.60
CA GLU A 191 5.22 -5.70 10.42
C GLU A 191 3.79 -5.17 10.32
N ALA A 192 3.20 -5.15 9.12
CA ALA A 192 1.80 -4.80 8.93
C ALA A 192 0.86 -5.76 9.68
N ALA A 193 1.15 -7.07 9.61
CA ALA A 193 0.37 -8.08 10.32
C ALA A 193 0.48 -7.93 11.86
N GLU A 194 1.68 -7.71 12.39
CA GLU A 194 1.91 -7.46 13.81
C GLU A 194 1.23 -6.17 14.28
N GLY A 195 1.34 -5.08 13.52
CA GLY A 195 0.67 -3.82 13.81
C GLY A 195 -0.84 -3.95 13.89
N CYS A 196 -1.46 -4.71 12.98
CA CYS A 196 -2.89 -4.99 13.05
C CYS A 196 -3.26 -5.85 14.28
N LEU A 197 -2.43 -6.83 14.67
CA LEU A 197 -2.66 -7.59 15.90
C LEU A 197 -2.64 -6.70 17.16
N TYR A 198 -1.68 -5.76 17.26
CA TYR A 198 -1.66 -4.79 18.35
C TYR A 198 -2.88 -3.87 18.34
N PHE A 199 -3.27 -3.38 17.16
CA PHE A 199 -4.47 -2.56 17.01
C PHE A 199 -5.72 -3.31 17.50
N TYR A 200 -5.89 -4.58 17.12
CA TYR A 200 -6.99 -5.40 17.62
C TYR A 200 -6.93 -5.62 19.14
N ALA A 201 -5.74 -5.91 19.69
CA ALA A 201 -5.56 -6.07 21.14
C ALA A 201 -5.94 -4.79 21.91
N PHE A 202 -5.55 -3.62 21.39
CA PHE A 202 -5.93 -2.31 21.94
C PHE A 202 -7.45 -2.08 21.89
N LEU A 203 -8.11 -2.37 20.77
CA LEU A 203 -9.56 -2.22 20.65
C LEU A 203 -10.33 -3.13 21.62
N VAL A 204 -9.86 -4.36 21.84
CA VAL A 204 -10.45 -5.29 22.81
C VAL A 204 -10.26 -4.79 24.24
N ALA A 205 -9.05 -4.32 24.58
CA ALA A 205 -8.74 -3.79 25.91
C ALA A 205 -9.47 -2.47 26.22
N SER A 206 -9.72 -1.64 25.20
CA SER A 206 -10.38 -0.33 25.34
C SER A 206 -11.90 -0.40 25.34
N LYS A 207 -12.48 -1.58 25.08
CA LYS A 207 -13.92 -1.87 25.19
C LYS A 207 -14.30 -2.60 26.49
N LEU A 208 -13.33 -2.87 27.36
CA LEU A 208 -13.51 -3.32 28.75
C LEU A 208 -13.47 -2.11 29.69
#